data_AF-A0A973RKD4-F1
#
_entry.id   AF-A0A973RKD4-F1
#
_cell.length_a   1.000
_cell.length_b   1.000
_cell.length_c   1.000
_cell.angle_alpha   90.00
_cell.angle_beta   90.00
_cell.angle_gamma   90.00
#
_symmetry.space_group_name_H-M   'P 1'
#
loop_
_entity.id
_entity.type
_entity.pdbx_description
1 polymer ?
#
loop_
_entity_poly.entity_id
_entity_poly.type
_entity_poly.pdbx_seq_one_letter_code
_entity_poly.pdbx_strand_id
1 'polypeptide(L)'
;MTDVTDKVERAIARFDRVTRQLDQRGGPAQEAARRERQRLNIGLGRTLSKVGIAIGVIWMATILFGLFNPIGMFGFLAALIATIAVAGILITRGGRQVISAPAPSADLPNGPMVDRFDSYLYRVRPALPAPAQAQLDAMSAVLPSLKETLERVDTLDPQAQDARRLMSVHLPGLIERYADVPKAYRQEQDGEGKTVDERLVESLAAARGALAEVSEHLARGDLAAFETQGRFIQSRYGEQGIESEDASST
;
A
#
# COMPACT_ATOMS: atom_id res chain seq x y z
N MET A 1 31.70 -45.11 3.51
CA MET A 1 31.74 -43.67 3.16
C MET A 1 30.56 -43.24 2.28
N THR A 2 29.64 -44.13 1.87
CA THR A 2 28.57 -43.86 0.88
C THR A 2 27.23 -43.47 1.51
N ASP A 3 26.89 -44.01 2.67
CA ASP A 3 25.59 -43.76 3.34
C ASP A 3 25.42 -42.31 3.84
N VAL A 4 26.52 -41.61 4.14
CA VAL A 4 26.47 -40.18 4.52
C VAL A 4 26.18 -39.32 3.29
N THR A 5 26.78 -39.64 2.15
CA THR A 5 26.55 -38.93 0.88
C THR A 5 25.11 -39.09 0.42
N ASP A 6 24.55 -40.30 0.52
CA ASP A 6 23.15 -40.55 0.14
C ASP A 6 22.14 -39.84 1.04
N LYS A 7 22.46 -39.64 2.32
CA LYS A 7 21.62 -38.89 3.27
C LYS A 7 21.68 -37.39 2.99
N VAL A 8 22.86 -36.87 2.67
CA VAL A 8 23.06 -35.47 2.27
C VAL A 8 22.32 -35.20 0.96
N GLU A 9 22.40 -36.09 -0.02
CA GLU A 9 21.72 -35.93 -1.31
C GLU A 9 20.19 -36.00 -1.18
N ARG A 10 19.69 -36.90 -0.32
CA ARG A 10 18.26 -36.94 0.04
C ARG A 10 17.80 -35.72 0.84
N ALA A 11 18.66 -35.15 1.69
CA ALA A 11 18.36 -33.93 2.43
C ALA A 11 18.33 -32.71 1.51
N ILE A 12 19.29 -32.60 0.59
CA ILE A 12 19.35 -31.55 -0.43
C ILE A 12 18.14 -31.64 -1.36
N ALA A 13 17.79 -32.83 -1.85
CA ALA A 13 16.62 -33.01 -2.72
C ALA A 13 15.28 -32.70 -2.01
N ARG A 14 15.19 -32.97 -0.70
CA ARG A 14 14.02 -32.63 0.11
C ARG A 14 13.94 -31.13 0.37
N PHE A 15 15.07 -30.49 0.64
CA PHE A 15 15.17 -29.04 0.81
C PHE A 15 14.77 -28.31 -0.48
N ASP A 16 15.30 -28.75 -1.63
CA ASP A 16 15.03 -28.17 -2.96
C ASP A 16 13.54 -28.26 -3.36
N ARG A 17 12.84 -29.34 -2.95
CA ARG A 17 11.38 -29.43 -3.11
C ARG A 17 10.62 -28.47 -2.21
N VAL A 18 11.03 -28.33 -0.95
CA VAL A 18 10.38 -27.43 0.01
C VAL A 18 10.61 -25.97 -0.36
N THR A 19 11.81 -25.61 -0.83
CA THR A 19 12.10 -24.26 -1.33
C THR A 19 11.32 -23.95 -2.60
N ARG A 20 11.24 -24.85 -3.60
CA ARG A 20 10.42 -24.60 -4.80
C ARG A 20 8.93 -24.44 -4.49
N GLN A 21 8.42 -25.18 -3.51
CA GLN A 21 7.02 -25.08 -3.09
C GLN A 21 6.74 -23.78 -2.31
N LEU A 22 7.75 -23.21 -1.65
CA LEU A 22 7.69 -21.90 -1.01
C LEU A 22 7.89 -20.75 -2.01
N ASP A 23 8.69 -20.94 -3.05
CA ASP A 23 8.98 -19.95 -4.10
C ASP A 23 7.73 -19.65 -4.95
N GLN A 24 6.92 -20.68 -5.24
CA GLN A 24 5.63 -20.53 -5.94
C GLN A 24 4.58 -19.73 -5.13
N ARG A 25 4.72 -19.62 -3.81
CA ARG A 25 3.86 -18.78 -2.95
C ARG A 25 4.47 -17.43 -2.59
N GLY A 26 5.79 -17.27 -2.75
CA GLY A 26 6.57 -16.10 -2.29
C GLY A 26 7.04 -15.13 -3.38
N GLY A 27 7.00 -15.52 -4.66
CA GLY A 27 7.50 -14.73 -5.80
C GLY A 27 6.99 -13.28 -5.89
N PRO A 28 5.67 -13.01 -5.89
CA PRO A 28 5.17 -11.63 -6.06
C PRO A 28 5.39 -10.76 -4.81
N ALA A 29 5.39 -11.35 -3.61
CA ALA A 29 5.58 -10.64 -2.35
C ALA A 29 7.05 -10.22 -2.11
N GLN A 30 8.03 -11.02 -2.57
CA GLN A 30 9.44 -10.70 -2.41
C GLN A 30 9.95 -9.65 -3.41
N GLU A 31 9.41 -9.62 -4.63
CA GLU A 31 9.75 -8.61 -5.63
C GLU A 31 9.19 -7.22 -5.26
N ALA A 32 7.97 -7.16 -4.72
CA ALA A 32 7.40 -5.94 -4.14
C ALA A 32 8.21 -5.45 -2.92
N ALA A 33 8.62 -6.36 -2.03
CA ALA A 33 9.42 -6.04 -0.86
C ALA A 33 10.83 -5.51 -1.20
N ARG A 34 11.45 -5.95 -2.32
CA ARG A 34 12.76 -5.44 -2.75
C ARG A 34 12.70 -4.01 -3.31
N ARG A 35 11.66 -3.69 -4.10
CA ARG A 35 11.46 -2.34 -4.68
C ARG A 35 11.15 -1.30 -3.60
N GLU A 36 10.47 -1.72 -2.55
CA GLU A 36 10.03 -0.87 -1.44
C GLU A 36 11.16 -0.59 -0.42
N ARG A 37 12.03 -1.57 -0.13
CA ARG A 37 13.19 -1.40 0.77
C ARG A 37 14.18 -0.32 0.31
N GLN A 38 14.34 -0.14 -1.01
CA GLN A 38 15.22 0.90 -1.54
C GLN A 38 14.64 2.32 -1.39
N ARG A 39 13.31 2.47 -1.31
CA ARG A 39 12.63 3.78 -1.22
C ARG A 39 12.37 4.22 0.23
N LEU A 40 12.29 3.27 1.17
CA LEU A 40 11.95 3.54 2.57
C LEU A 40 13.14 3.91 3.48
N ASN A 41 14.39 3.72 3.04
CA ASN A 41 15.57 4.08 3.84
C ASN A 41 15.72 5.59 4.11
N ILE A 42 14.99 6.45 3.40
CA ILE A 42 15.04 7.91 3.58
C ILE A 42 14.14 8.39 4.73
N GLY A 43 13.10 7.61 5.10
CA GLY A 43 12.08 8.02 6.09
C GLY A 43 12.24 7.41 7.49
N LEU A 44 12.74 6.18 7.59
CA LEU A 44 12.83 5.47 8.89
C LEU A 44 13.85 6.07 9.86
N GLY A 45 14.88 6.74 9.36
CA GLY A 45 15.95 7.30 10.20
C GLY A 45 15.47 8.36 11.19
N ARG A 46 14.46 9.17 10.83
CA ARG A 46 13.99 10.29 11.67
C ARG A 46 13.10 9.84 12.83
N THR A 47 12.30 8.80 12.65
CA THR A 47 11.42 8.28 13.73
C THR A 47 12.23 7.47 14.74
N LEU A 48 13.20 6.68 14.28
CA LEU A 48 14.14 5.96 15.16
C LEU A 48 14.99 6.94 15.99
N SER A 49 15.40 8.06 15.38
CA SER A 49 16.12 9.14 16.09
C SER A 49 15.29 9.79 17.19
N LYS A 50 13.99 10.03 16.97
CA LYS A 50 13.12 10.65 17.99
C LYS A 50 12.89 9.75 19.21
N VAL A 51 12.74 8.44 19.00
CA VAL A 51 12.61 7.46 20.09
C VAL A 51 13.93 7.31 20.86
N GLY A 52 15.06 7.28 20.14
CA GLY A 52 16.39 7.29 20.76
C GLY A 52 16.65 8.53 21.61
N ILE A 53 16.22 9.71 21.16
CA ILE A 53 16.34 10.97 21.92
C ILE A 53 15.47 10.94 23.18
N ALA A 54 14.23 10.45 23.10
CA ALA A 54 13.34 10.38 24.26
C ALA A 54 13.90 9.45 25.36
N ILE A 55 14.42 8.28 24.98
CA ILE A 55 15.08 7.36 25.91
C ILE A 55 16.35 8.00 26.48
N GLY A 56 17.17 8.63 25.63
CA GLY A 56 18.38 9.32 26.07
C GLY A 56 18.14 10.42 27.10
N VAL A 57 17.08 11.22 26.95
CA VAL A 57 16.71 12.28 27.90
C VAL A 57 16.27 11.72 29.25
N ILE A 58 15.51 10.63 29.26
CA ILE A 58 15.06 9.96 30.49
C ILE A 58 16.26 9.39 31.27
N TRP A 59 17.17 8.70 30.59
CA TRP A 59 18.38 8.15 31.20
C TRP A 59 19.32 9.26 31.71
N MET A 60 19.48 10.33 30.95
CA MET A 60 20.32 11.47 31.30
C MET A 60 19.76 12.24 32.51
N ALA A 61 18.45 12.46 32.58
CA ALA A 61 17.80 13.07 33.74
C ALA A 61 17.95 12.20 35.00
N THR A 62 17.88 10.88 34.86
CA THR A 62 18.08 9.93 35.97
C THR A 62 19.52 9.96 36.50
N ILE A 63 20.51 10.04 35.61
CA ILE A 63 21.94 10.14 35.96
C ILE A 63 22.25 11.48 36.65
N LEU A 64 21.76 12.60 36.11
CA LEU A 64 21.96 13.94 36.66
C LEU A 64 21.34 14.10 38.06
N PHE A 65 20.15 13.54 38.28
CA PHE A 65 19.46 13.63 39.57
C PHE A 65 20.07 12.71 40.63
N GLY A 66 20.62 11.56 40.23
CA GLY A 66 21.34 10.64 41.11
C GLY A 66 22.69 11.13 41.61
N LEU A 67 23.23 12.19 41.00
CA LEU A 67 24.51 12.78 41.41
C LEU A 67 24.38 13.72 42.62
N PHE A 68 23.20 14.30 42.86
CA PHE A 68 22.96 15.27 43.94
C PHE A 68 22.22 14.71 45.15
N ASN A 69 21.51 13.59 45.01
CA ASN A 69 20.88 12.88 46.12
C ASN A 69 21.13 11.38 45.97
N PRO A 70 21.52 10.64 47.02
CA PRO A 70 21.67 9.19 46.94
C PRO A 70 20.29 8.58 46.68
N ILE A 71 20.05 8.26 45.42
CA ILE A 71 18.87 7.54 45.00
C ILE A 71 19.04 6.12 45.51
N GLY A 72 18.55 5.86 46.72
CA GLY A 72 18.42 4.50 47.23
C GLY A 72 17.56 3.64 46.28
N MET A 73 17.43 2.36 46.60
CA MET A 73 16.69 1.35 45.83
C MET A 73 15.28 1.81 45.35
N PHE A 74 14.67 2.75 46.07
CA PHE A 74 13.36 3.33 45.75
C PHE A 74 13.31 4.19 44.49
N GLY A 75 14.34 4.96 44.12
CA GLY A 75 14.29 5.75 42.88
C GLY A 75 14.64 4.95 41.63
N PHE A 76 15.43 3.88 41.75
CA PHE A 76 15.55 2.88 40.69
C PHE A 76 14.21 2.20 40.43
N LEU A 77 13.47 1.83 41.49
CA LEU A 77 12.15 1.23 41.35
C LEU A 77 11.13 2.20 40.73
N ALA A 78 11.17 3.49 41.09
CA ALA A 78 10.33 4.52 40.47
C ALA A 78 10.64 4.70 38.96
N ALA A 79 11.92 4.70 38.58
CA ALA A 79 12.33 4.76 37.18
C ALA A 79 11.89 3.51 36.39
N LEU A 80 11.95 2.33 36.99
CA LEU A 80 11.47 1.08 36.39
C LEU A 80 9.95 1.11 36.17
N ILE A 81 9.18 1.56 37.16
CA ILE A 81 7.73 1.71 37.05
C ILE A 81 7.35 2.76 35.99
N ALA A 82 8.05 3.90 35.96
CA ALA A 82 7.83 4.91 34.92
C ALA A 82 8.15 4.37 33.52
N THR A 83 9.21 3.57 33.37
CA THR A 83 9.57 2.92 32.11
C THR A 83 8.50 1.92 31.68
N ILE A 84 8.00 1.10 32.60
CA ILE A 84 6.91 0.14 32.34
C ILE A 84 5.61 0.88 32.00
N ALA A 85 5.30 1.98 32.68
CA ALA A 85 4.12 2.80 32.41
C ALA A 85 4.20 3.47 31.03
N VAL A 86 5.34 4.06 30.67
CA VAL A 86 5.57 4.64 29.35
C VAL A 86 5.53 3.56 28.27
N ALA A 87 6.14 2.38 28.51
CA ALA A 87 6.07 1.24 27.61
C ALA A 87 4.63 0.73 27.44
N GLY A 88 3.85 0.63 28.52
CA GLY A 88 2.44 0.23 28.48
C GLY A 88 1.57 1.22 27.71
N ILE A 89 1.78 2.53 27.89
CA ILE A 89 1.11 3.59 27.13
C ILE A 89 1.50 3.53 25.64
N LEU A 90 2.77 3.24 25.34
CA LEU A 90 3.25 3.09 23.96
C LEU A 90 2.74 1.81 23.30
N ILE A 91 2.59 0.70 24.02
CA ILE A 91 2.03 -0.56 23.50
C ILE A 91 0.53 -0.40 23.22
N THR A 92 -0.21 0.23 24.13
CA THR A 92 -1.65 0.52 23.94
C THR A 92 -1.90 1.56 22.84
N ARG A 93 -1.03 2.56 22.68
CA ARG A 93 -1.06 3.48 21.53
C ARG A 93 -0.45 2.90 20.25
N GLY A 94 0.40 1.89 20.33
CA GLY A 94 1.15 1.32 19.20
C GLY A 94 0.25 0.67 18.15
N GLY A 95 -0.91 0.12 18.57
CA GLY A 95 -1.96 -0.32 17.64
C GLY A 95 -2.57 0.83 16.82
N ARG A 96 -2.49 2.06 17.33
CA ARG A 96 -3.05 3.28 16.72
C ARG A 96 -2.03 4.02 15.84
N GLN A 97 -0.72 3.82 16.05
CA GLN A 97 0.34 4.53 15.33
C GLN A 97 0.72 3.94 13.96
N VAL A 98 0.43 2.67 13.69
CA VAL A 98 0.79 2.04 12.40
C VAL A 98 -0.08 2.58 11.25
N ILE A 99 -1.28 3.09 11.53
CA ILE A 99 -2.25 3.53 10.51
C ILE A 99 -2.18 5.06 10.26
N SER A 100 -1.38 5.82 11.01
CA SER A 100 -1.11 7.25 10.73
C SER A 100 -0.22 7.49 9.50
N ALA A 101 -0.26 6.60 8.50
CA ALA A 101 0.30 6.90 7.19
C ALA A 101 -0.52 8.05 6.59
N PRO A 102 0.10 9.19 6.20
CA PRO A 102 -0.65 10.29 5.61
C PRO A 102 -1.34 9.79 4.34
N ALA A 103 -2.67 9.92 4.30
CA ALA A 103 -3.45 9.65 3.12
C ALA A 103 -2.96 10.53 1.95
N PRO A 104 -3.11 10.08 0.69
CA PRO A 104 -2.82 10.92 -0.47
C PRO A 104 -3.65 12.20 -0.41
N SER A 105 -3.02 13.37 -0.58
CA SER A 105 -3.78 14.61 -0.73
C SER A 105 -4.46 14.66 -2.09
N ALA A 106 -5.71 15.13 -2.11
CA ALA A 106 -6.50 15.35 -3.30
C ALA A 106 -5.97 16.47 -4.21
N ASP A 107 -4.90 17.18 -3.84
CA ASP A 107 -4.31 18.27 -4.62
C ASP A 107 -3.15 17.80 -5.52
N LEU A 108 -2.71 16.54 -5.40
CA LEU A 108 -1.58 16.03 -6.17
C LEU A 108 -1.94 15.81 -7.65
N PRO A 109 -1.00 15.92 -8.59
CA PRO A 109 -1.22 15.42 -9.95
C PRO A 109 -1.54 13.92 -9.95
N ASN A 110 -2.21 13.45 -11.02
CA ASN A 110 -2.76 12.09 -11.10
C ASN A 110 -1.71 10.98 -10.84
N GLY A 111 -0.58 11.00 -11.54
CA GLY A 111 0.49 10.01 -11.36
C GLY A 111 1.06 9.95 -9.93
N PRO A 112 1.57 11.09 -9.39
CA PRO A 112 2.04 11.17 -8.01
C PRO A 112 1.00 10.77 -6.96
N MET A 113 -0.30 10.97 -7.20
CA MET A 113 -1.34 10.52 -6.28
C MET A 113 -1.37 8.99 -6.18
N VAL A 114 -1.30 8.28 -7.31
CA VAL A 114 -1.29 6.81 -7.33
C VAL A 114 -0.06 6.27 -6.61
N ASP A 115 1.11 6.86 -6.81
CA ASP A 115 2.34 6.47 -6.10
C ASP A 115 2.22 6.66 -4.57
N ARG A 116 1.59 7.77 -4.14
CA ARG A 116 1.32 8.04 -2.73
C ARG A 116 0.33 7.05 -2.15
N PHE A 117 -0.69 6.68 -2.92
CA PHE A 117 -1.68 5.71 -2.51
C PHE A 117 -1.07 4.32 -2.36
N ASP A 118 -0.24 3.86 -3.30
CA ASP A 118 0.46 2.57 -3.19
C ASP A 118 1.36 2.53 -1.93
N SER A 119 2.11 3.61 -1.70
CA SER A 119 2.93 3.78 -0.48
C SER A 119 2.09 3.76 0.80
N TYR A 120 0.86 4.27 0.75
CA TYR A 120 -0.09 4.24 1.86
C TYR A 120 -0.58 2.81 2.12
N LEU A 121 -1.01 2.08 1.07
CA LEU A 121 -1.45 0.69 1.16
C LEU A 121 -0.39 -0.22 1.78
N TYR A 122 0.87 -0.08 1.35
CA TYR A 122 1.98 -0.84 1.89
C TYR A 122 2.15 -0.64 3.42
N ARG A 123 1.97 0.59 3.91
CA ARG A 123 2.14 0.92 5.34
C ARG A 123 1.01 0.42 6.21
N VAL A 124 -0.22 0.46 5.70
CA VAL A 124 -1.40 0.01 6.46
C VAL A 124 -1.57 -1.51 6.43
N ARG A 125 -1.03 -2.19 5.41
CA ARG A 125 -1.04 -3.65 5.25
C ARG A 125 -0.80 -4.45 6.54
N PRO A 126 0.28 -4.24 7.32
CA PRO A 126 0.55 -5.04 8.52
C PRO A 126 -0.49 -4.89 9.64
N ALA A 127 -1.33 -3.84 9.60
CA ALA A 127 -2.35 -3.60 10.62
C ALA A 127 -3.67 -4.33 10.31
N LEU A 128 -3.80 -4.92 9.13
CA LEU A 128 -5.01 -5.59 8.64
C LEU A 128 -4.94 -7.12 8.79
N PRO A 129 -6.10 -7.81 8.86
CA PRO A 129 -6.15 -9.27 8.91
C PRO A 129 -5.67 -9.88 7.59
N ALA A 130 -5.15 -11.11 7.62
CA ALA A 130 -4.57 -11.79 6.46
C ALA A 130 -5.44 -11.73 5.17
N PRO A 131 -6.77 -11.99 5.19
CA PRO A 131 -7.58 -11.89 3.98
C PRO A 131 -7.68 -10.46 3.42
N ALA A 132 -7.66 -9.43 4.28
CA ALA A 132 -7.65 -8.04 3.84
C ALA A 132 -6.28 -7.61 3.27
N GLN A 133 -5.18 -8.16 3.80
CA GLN A 133 -3.85 -7.97 3.22
C GLN A 133 -3.80 -8.47 1.77
N ALA A 134 -4.41 -9.63 1.49
CA ALA A 134 -4.47 -10.16 0.13
C ALA A 134 -5.25 -9.24 -0.83
N GLN A 135 -6.30 -8.55 -0.36
CA GLN A 135 -7.02 -7.56 -1.17
C GLN A 135 -6.17 -6.32 -1.45
N LEU A 136 -5.40 -5.84 -0.46
CA LEU A 136 -4.47 -4.74 -0.68
C LEU A 136 -3.36 -5.10 -1.67
N ASP A 137 -2.80 -6.31 -1.57
CA ASP A 137 -1.79 -6.79 -2.51
C ASP A 137 -2.34 -6.87 -3.95
N ALA A 138 -3.56 -7.39 -4.11
CA ALA A 138 -4.24 -7.41 -5.40
C ALA A 138 -4.57 -6.01 -5.93
N MET A 139 -4.83 -5.04 -5.04
CA MET A 139 -5.06 -3.65 -5.41
C MET A 139 -3.75 -2.97 -5.85
N SER A 140 -2.66 -3.12 -5.09
CA SER A 140 -1.34 -2.62 -5.47
C SER A 140 -0.87 -3.18 -6.83
N ALA A 141 -1.24 -4.41 -7.18
CA ALA A 141 -0.92 -5.00 -8.48
C ALA A 141 -1.58 -4.28 -9.68
N VAL A 142 -2.74 -3.64 -9.50
CA VAL A 142 -3.45 -2.91 -10.57
C VAL A 142 -3.11 -1.42 -10.61
N LEU A 143 -2.47 -0.87 -9.58
CA LEU A 143 -2.11 0.55 -9.53
C LEU A 143 -1.14 1.00 -10.66
N PRO A 144 -0.16 0.21 -11.11
CA PRO A 144 0.72 0.64 -12.21
C PRO A 144 -0.03 0.89 -13.53
N SER A 145 -0.98 0.03 -13.89
CA SER A 145 -1.79 0.23 -15.10
C SER A 145 -2.74 1.42 -14.93
N LEU A 146 -3.37 1.55 -13.76
CA LEU A 146 -4.22 2.69 -13.44
C LEU A 146 -3.43 4.01 -13.54
N LYS A 147 -2.18 4.02 -13.04
CA LYS A 147 -1.29 5.19 -13.11
C LYS A 147 -1.04 5.60 -14.55
N GLU A 148 -0.67 4.65 -15.41
CA GLU A 148 -0.42 4.91 -16.83
C GLU A 148 -1.63 5.55 -17.52
N THR A 149 -2.83 5.06 -17.24
CA THR A 149 -4.07 5.61 -17.78
C THR A 149 -4.39 6.99 -17.20
N LEU A 150 -4.32 7.16 -15.87
CA LEU A 150 -4.64 8.42 -15.20
C LEU A 150 -3.65 9.56 -15.51
N GLU A 151 -2.38 9.26 -15.79
CA GLU A 151 -1.38 10.28 -16.15
C GLU A 151 -1.68 10.97 -17.48
N ARG A 152 -2.44 10.32 -18.36
CA ARG A 152 -2.83 10.86 -19.68
C ARG A 152 -4.07 11.74 -19.63
N VAL A 153 -4.81 11.67 -18.52
CA VAL A 153 -6.13 12.28 -18.36
C VAL A 153 -6.01 13.56 -17.53
N ASP A 154 -6.80 14.58 -17.86
CA ASP A 154 -6.86 15.81 -17.07
C ASP A 154 -7.33 15.49 -15.64
N THR A 155 -6.74 16.16 -14.65
CA THR A 155 -7.18 16.08 -13.26
C THR A 155 -8.66 16.42 -13.07
N LEU A 156 -9.26 17.27 -13.91
CA LEU A 156 -10.67 17.69 -13.82
C LEU A 156 -11.64 16.69 -14.48
N ASP A 157 -11.14 15.65 -15.15
CA ASP A 157 -11.99 14.62 -15.72
C ASP A 157 -12.82 13.91 -14.63
N PRO A 158 -14.13 13.66 -14.86
CA PRO A 158 -14.98 13.03 -13.85
C PRO A 158 -14.50 11.66 -13.37
N GLN A 159 -13.95 10.83 -14.27
CA GLN A 159 -13.44 9.49 -13.94
C GLN A 159 -12.14 9.61 -13.15
N ALA A 160 -11.26 10.53 -13.55
CA ALA A 160 -10.06 10.83 -12.77
C ALA A 160 -10.43 11.32 -11.35
N GLN A 161 -11.38 12.24 -11.23
CA GLN A 161 -11.86 12.74 -9.94
C GLN A 161 -12.44 11.65 -9.04
N ASP A 162 -13.20 10.71 -9.60
CA ASP A 162 -13.76 9.60 -8.83
C ASP A 162 -12.67 8.66 -8.29
N ALA A 163 -11.72 8.24 -9.12
CA ALA A 163 -10.57 7.45 -8.67
C ALA A 163 -9.76 8.20 -7.60
N ARG A 164 -9.54 9.51 -7.77
CA ARG A 164 -8.84 10.35 -6.78
C ARG A 164 -9.58 10.37 -5.45
N ARG A 165 -10.90 10.55 -5.44
CA ARG A 165 -11.72 10.51 -4.21
C ARG A 165 -11.68 9.13 -3.56
N LEU A 166 -11.72 8.07 -4.34
CA LEU A 166 -11.62 6.71 -3.83
C LEU A 166 -10.29 6.47 -3.10
N MET A 167 -9.17 6.89 -3.71
CA MET A 167 -7.82 6.74 -3.15
C MET A 167 -7.50 7.68 -1.99
N SER A 168 -8.01 8.92 -2.00
CA SER A 168 -7.67 9.94 -1.00
C SER A 168 -8.64 10.01 0.18
N VAL A 169 -9.92 9.67 -0.03
CA VAL A 169 -10.97 9.84 0.99
C VAL A 169 -11.59 8.51 1.38
N HIS A 170 -12.17 7.79 0.43
CA HIS A 170 -13.02 6.64 0.77
C HIS A 170 -12.22 5.45 1.31
N LEU A 171 -11.10 5.09 0.67
CA LEU A 171 -10.30 3.95 1.13
C LEU A 171 -9.53 4.25 2.40
N PRO A 172 -8.84 5.40 2.54
CA PRO A 172 -8.23 5.75 3.79
C PRO A 172 -9.25 5.80 4.94
N GLY A 173 -10.42 6.40 4.70
CA GLY A 173 -11.50 6.46 5.69
C GLY A 173 -12.08 5.10 6.07
N LEU A 174 -12.20 4.16 5.13
CA LEU A 174 -12.62 2.79 5.42
C LEU A 174 -11.62 2.08 6.35
N ILE A 175 -10.33 2.18 6.03
CA ILE A 175 -9.25 1.55 6.79
C ILE A 175 -9.15 2.17 8.19
N GLU A 176 -9.32 3.48 8.30
CA GLU A 176 -9.35 4.20 9.58
C GLU A 176 -10.53 3.76 10.45
N ARG A 177 -11.75 3.69 9.88
CA ARG A 177 -12.92 3.19 10.62
C ARG A 177 -12.73 1.76 11.11
N TYR A 178 -12.17 0.88 10.29
CA TYR A 178 -11.83 -0.48 10.70
C TYR A 178 -10.80 -0.49 11.83
N ALA A 179 -9.80 0.40 11.78
CA ALA A 179 -8.80 0.55 12.82
C ALA A 179 -9.40 0.93 14.18
N ASP A 180 -10.40 1.82 14.16
CA ASP A 180 -11.09 2.29 15.36
C ASP A 180 -11.99 1.21 15.99
N VAL A 181 -12.38 0.17 15.25
CA VAL A 181 -13.13 -0.96 15.83
C VAL A 181 -12.22 -1.75 16.79
N PRO A 182 -12.58 -1.85 18.09
CA PRO A 182 -11.80 -2.61 19.04
C PRO A 182 -11.74 -4.10 18.66
N LYS A 183 -10.57 -4.73 18.84
CA LYS A 183 -10.34 -6.13 18.41
C LYS A 183 -11.38 -7.13 18.93
N ALA A 184 -11.92 -6.89 20.14
CA ALA A 184 -12.93 -7.76 20.75
C ALA A 184 -14.24 -7.82 19.96
N TYR A 185 -14.59 -6.77 19.22
CA TYR A 185 -15.84 -6.67 18.46
C TYR A 185 -15.69 -6.98 16.97
N ARG A 186 -14.48 -7.27 16.48
CA ARG A 186 -14.26 -7.48 15.04
C ARG A 186 -14.89 -8.77 14.50
N GLN A 187 -15.11 -9.73 15.38
CA GLN A 187 -15.75 -11.02 15.08
C GLN A 187 -17.26 -10.99 15.34
N GLU A 188 -17.80 -9.86 15.82
CA GLU A 188 -19.25 -9.70 15.97
C GLU A 188 -19.89 -9.60 14.60
N GLN A 189 -21.01 -10.31 14.43
CA GLN A 189 -21.76 -10.31 13.19
C GLN A 189 -22.73 -9.14 13.16
N ASP A 190 -22.83 -8.50 12.00
CA ASP A 190 -23.83 -7.48 11.75
C ASP A 190 -25.21 -8.07 11.38
N GLY A 191 -26.16 -7.21 11.02
CA GLY A 191 -27.52 -7.61 10.65
C GLY A 191 -27.63 -8.48 9.39
N GLU A 192 -26.56 -8.60 8.60
CA GLU A 192 -26.48 -9.50 7.44
C GLU A 192 -25.65 -10.77 7.73
N GLY A 193 -25.26 -10.98 8.99
CA GLY A 193 -24.49 -12.15 9.42
C GLY A 193 -23.01 -12.09 9.07
N LYS A 194 -22.47 -10.91 8.73
CA LYS A 194 -21.06 -10.75 8.37
C LYS A 194 -20.28 -10.12 9.52
N THR A 195 -19.06 -10.60 9.73
CA THR A 195 -18.12 -10.00 10.67
C THR A 195 -17.53 -8.71 10.12
N VAL A 196 -16.99 -7.87 11.00
CA VAL A 196 -16.30 -6.62 10.60
C VAL A 196 -15.12 -6.92 9.68
N ASP A 197 -14.39 -8.00 9.94
CA ASP A 197 -13.25 -8.43 9.11
C ASP A 197 -13.71 -8.83 7.70
N GLU A 198 -14.83 -9.56 7.58
CA GLU A 198 -15.40 -9.93 6.27
C GLU A 198 -15.91 -8.71 5.51
N ARG A 199 -16.58 -7.77 6.20
CA ARG A 199 -17.03 -6.50 5.58
C ARG A 199 -15.88 -5.66 5.05
N LEU A 200 -14.76 -5.63 5.78
CA LEU A 200 -13.56 -4.96 5.30
C LEU A 200 -13.07 -5.61 4.00
N VAL A 201 -12.98 -6.95 3.96
CA VAL A 201 -12.52 -7.68 2.77
C VAL A 201 -13.42 -7.41 1.56
N GLU A 202 -14.74 -7.45 1.73
CA GLU A 202 -15.70 -7.14 0.66
C GLU A 202 -15.57 -5.70 0.17
N SER A 203 -15.45 -4.75 1.10
CA SER A 203 -15.33 -3.33 0.76
C SER A 203 -14.02 -3.04 0.03
N LEU A 204 -12.91 -3.66 0.43
CA LEU A 204 -11.63 -3.56 -0.27
C LEU A 204 -11.67 -4.22 -1.65
N ALA A 205 -12.38 -5.34 -1.79
CA ALA A 205 -12.57 -5.99 -3.08
C ALA A 205 -13.40 -5.13 -4.03
N ALA A 206 -14.49 -4.53 -3.53
CA ALA A 206 -15.34 -3.61 -4.29
C ALA A 206 -14.55 -2.36 -4.72
N ALA A 207 -13.75 -1.79 -3.82
CA ALA A 207 -12.87 -0.67 -4.13
C ALA A 207 -11.87 -0.96 -5.24
N ARG A 208 -11.22 -2.13 -5.19
CA ARG A 208 -10.32 -2.59 -6.27
C ARG A 208 -11.08 -2.73 -7.60
N GLY A 209 -12.30 -3.27 -7.56
CA GLY A 209 -13.17 -3.35 -8.73
C GLY A 209 -13.48 -1.98 -9.34
N ALA A 210 -13.85 -1.01 -8.50
CA ALA A 210 -14.12 0.36 -8.93
C ALA A 210 -12.89 1.03 -9.58
N LEU A 211 -11.70 0.88 -9.00
CA LEU A 211 -10.46 1.39 -9.62
C LEU A 211 -10.18 0.75 -10.99
N ALA A 212 -10.43 -0.55 -11.12
CA ALA A 212 -10.28 -1.25 -12.40
C ALA A 212 -11.30 -0.76 -13.44
N GLU A 213 -12.56 -0.55 -13.03
CA GLU A 213 -13.62 -0.05 -13.89
C GLU A 213 -13.34 1.38 -14.38
N VAL A 214 -12.80 2.25 -13.52
CA VAL A 214 -12.34 3.59 -13.93
C VAL A 214 -11.23 3.49 -14.96
N SER A 215 -10.22 2.64 -14.73
CA SER A 215 -9.13 2.41 -15.68
C SER A 215 -9.66 1.94 -17.03
N GLU A 216 -10.64 1.03 -17.04
CA GLU A 216 -11.26 0.52 -18.25
C GLU A 216 -12.08 1.59 -18.97
N HIS A 217 -12.87 2.40 -18.24
CA HIS A 217 -13.64 3.50 -18.82
C HIS A 217 -12.74 4.54 -19.50
N LEU A 218 -11.65 4.91 -18.85
CA LEU A 218 -10.67 5.84 -19.42
C LEU A 218 -10.03 5.26 -20.69
N ALA A 219 -9.62 3.99 -20.66
CA ALA A 219 -9.07 3.31 -21.84
C ALA A 219 -10.07 3.21 -23.00
N ARG A 220 -11.36 2.96 -22.71
CA ARG A 220 -12.44 2.98 -23.71
C ARG A 220 -12.66 4.38 -24.30
N GLY A 221 -12.50 5.43 -23.50
CA GLY A 221 -12.57 6.83 -23.96
C GLY A 221 -11.47 7.15 -24.98
N ASP A 222 -10.23 6.78 -24.66
CA ASP A 222 -9.08 6.92 -25.58
C ASP A 222 -9.32 6.13 -26.88
N LEU A 223 -9.83 4.90 -26.71
CA LEU A 223 -10.52 4.06 -27.71
C LEU A 223 -11.29 4.87 -28.76
N ALA A 224 -12.40 5.42 -28.29
CA ALA A 224 -13.38 6.11 -29.10
C ALA A 224 -12.82 7.40 -29.72
N ALA A 225 -11.96 8.13 -28.99
CA ALA A 225 -11.32 9.34 -29.50
C ALA A 225 -10.42 9.03 -30.70
N PHE A 226 -9.60 7.98 -30.60
CA PHE A 226 -8.73 7.53 -31.68
C PHE A 226 -9.53 7.11 -32.94
N GLU A 227 -10.58 6.30 -32.77
CA GLU A 227 -11.43 5.88 -33.89
C GLU A 227 -12.10 7.08 -34.59
N THR A 228 -12.57 8.05 -33.82
CA THR A 228 -13.19 9.27 -34.34
C THR A 228 -12.19 10.06 -35.18
N GLN A 229 -10.97 10.25 -34.68
CA GLN A 229 -9.91 10.95 -35.40
C GLN A 229 -9.51 10.22 -36.69
N GLY A 230 -9.41 8.88 -36.65
CA GLY A 230 -9.11 8.07 -37.83
C GLY A 230 -10.17 8.22 -38.93
N ARG A 231 -11.46 8.13 -38.55
CA ARG A 231 -12.58 8.34 -39.50
C ARG A 231 -12.60 9.74 -40.08
N PHE A 232 -12.32 10.77 -39.26
CA PHE A 232 -12.23 12.15 -39.73
C PHE A 232 -11.14 12.31 -40.80
N ILE A 233 -9.93 11.80 -40.54
CA ILE A 233 -8.81 11.86 -41.49
C ILE A 233 -9.19 11.15 -42.80
N GLN A 234 -9.76 9.95 -42.71
CA GLN A 234 -10.19 9.19 -43.89
C GLN A 234 -11.24 9.96 -44.71
N SER A 235 -12.25 10.54 -44.06
CA SER A 235 -13.28 11.33 -44.77
C SER A 235 -12.73 12.61 -45.40
N ARG A 236 -11.77 13.27 -44.76
CA ARG A 236 -11.28 14.59 -45.20
C ARG A 236 -10.19 14.51 -46.24
N TYR A 237 -9.35 13.48 -46.18
CA TYR A 237 -8.14 13.33 -46.99
C TYR A 237 -8.09 12.05 -47.82
N GLY A 238 -8.91 11.03 -47.52
CA GLY A 238 -8.91 9.76 -48.25
C GLY A 238 -9.52 9.84 -49.66
N GLU A 239 -10.42 10.79 -49.92
CA GLU A 239 -11.07 10.95 -51.23
C GLU A 239 -10.26 11.82 -52.22
N GLN A 240 -9.24 12.57 -51.74
CA GLN A 240 -8.46 13.50 -52.58
C GLN A 240 -7.27 12.84 -53.32
N GLY A 241 -7.06 11.53 -53.16
CA GLY A 241 -5.86 10.82 -53.62
C GLY A 241 -5.97 10.01 -54.92
N ILE A 242 -7.07 10.09 -55.69
CA ILE A 242 -7.27 9.22 -56.87
C ILE A 242 -7.67 9.99 -58.16
N GLU A 243 -8.09 11.26 -58.11
CA GLU A 243 -8.58 11.96 -59.31
C GLU A 243 -7.52 12.75 -60.12
N SER A 244 -6.24 12.76 -59.74
CA SER A 244 -5.24 13.64 -60.39
C SER A 244 -4.35 12.98 -61.46
N GLU A 245 -4.55 11.71 -61.84
CA GLU A 245 -3.64 11.02 -62.77
C GLU A 245 -4.22 10.64 -64.14
N ASP A 246 -5.49 10.97 -64.43
CA ASP A 246 -6.14 10.61 -65.71
C ASP A 246 -6.50 11.81 -66.61
N ALA A 247 -6.10 13.04 -66.25
CA ALA A 247 -6.48 14.27 -66.97
C ALA A 247 -5.36 14.93 -67.81
N SER A 248 -4.21 14.27 -68.06
CA SER A 248 -3.10 14.83 -68.86
C SER A 248 -2.77 14.04 -70.14
N SER A 249 -3.77 13.37 -70.73
CA SER A 249 -3.64 12.74 -72.05
C SER A 249 -4.65 13.33 -73.03
N THR A 250 -4.46 14.58 -73.47
CA THR A 250 -5.03 15.07 -74.73
C THR A 250 -4.13 16.12 -75.36
#